data_AF-A0A4Z0PE80-F1
#
_entry.id   AF-A0A4Z0PE80-F1
#
_cell.length_a   1.000
_cell.length_b   1.000
_cell.length_c   1.000
_cell.angle_alpha   90.00
_cell.angle_beta   90.00
_cell.angle_gamma   90.00
#
_symmetry.space_group_name_H-M   'P 1'
#
loop_
_entity.id
_entity.type
_entity.pdbx_description
1 polymer ?
#
loop_
_entity_poly.entity_id
_entity_poly.type
_entity_poly.pdbx_seq_one_letter_code
_entity_poly.pdbx_strand_id
1 'polypeptide(L)' 'MNVSVVTERRTPAYSSLAAGELNGLVARALLTEARLTPKPGLVDIRNSGAHRDMDLAAFERSTTAIA' A
#
# COMPACT_ATOMS: atom_id res chain seq x y z
N MET A 1 -41.81 10.70 25.83
CA MET A 1 -41.36 10.99 24.45
C MET A 1 -40.19 10.08 24.15
N ASN A 2 -40.41 8.97 23.44
CA ASN A 2 -39.34 8.07 23.05
C ASN A 2 -38.95 8.40 21.61
N VAL A 3 -37.75 8.95 21.43
CA VAL A 3 -37.15 9.14 20.11
C VAL A 3 -36.57 7.80 19.70
N SER A 4 -37.26 7.11 18.79
CA SER A 4 -36.69 5.97 18.08
C SER A 4 -35.61 6.48 17.15
N VAL A 5 -34.36 6.47 17.59
CA VAL A 5 -33.21 6.73 16.72
C VAL A 5 -33.09 5.52 15.80
N VAL A 6 -33.60 5.67 14.57
CA VAL A 6 -33.38 4.70 13.49
C VAL A 6 -31.90 4.76 13.14
N THR A 7 -31.12 3.82 13.64
CA THR A 7 -29.73 3.63 13.20
C THR A 7 -29.76 2.94 11.84
N GLU A 8 -29.76 3.73 10.78
CA GLU A 8 -29.57 3.22 9.43
C GLU A 8 -28.13 2.69 9.32
N ARG A 9 -27.98 1.36 9.33
CA ARG A 9 -26.70 0.73 9.01
C ARG A 9 -26.42 0.96 7.52
N ARG A 10 -25.68 2.01 7.18
CA ARG A 10 -25.06 2.14 5.85
C ARG A 10 -24.14 0.94 5.65
N THR A 11 -24.58 -0.01 4.83
CA THR A 11 -23.72 -1.10 4.37
C THR A 11 -22.86 -0.51 3.25
N PRO A 12 -21.55 -0.29 3.44
CA PRO A 12 -20.72 0.18 2.35
C PRO A 12 -20.72 -0.86 1.24
N ALA A 13 -21.15 -0.46 0.04
CA ALA A 13 -21.00 -1.26 -1.16
C ALA A 13 -19.51 -1.28 -1.53
N TYR A 14 -18.77 -2.28 -1.04
CA TYR A 14 -17.42 -2.54 -1.52
C TYR A 14 -17.51 -3.33 -2.83
N SER A 15 -16.93 -2.81 -3.90
CA SER A 15 -16.69 -3.60 -5.10
C SER A 15 -15.63 -4.66 -4.79
N SER A 16 -15.93 -5.93 -5.02
CA SER A 16 -14.92 -6.99 -4.93
C SER A 16 -13.92 -6.84 -6.07
N LEU A 17 -12.65 -6.63 -5.74
CA LEU A 17 -11.56 -6.66 -6.70
C LEU A 17 -11.14 -8.11 -6.95
N ALA A 18 -10.84 -8.45 -8.20
CA ALA A 18 -10.13 -9.71 -8.47
C ALA A 18 -8.72 -9.64 -7.85
N ALA A 19 -8.18 -10.78 -7.44
CA ALA A 19 -6.86 -10.84 -6.79
C ALA A 19 -5.75 -10.18 -7.64
N GLY A 20 -5.75 -10.39 -8.96
CA GLY A 20 -4.79 -9.77 -9.86
C GLY A 20 -4.90 -8.24 -9.95
N GLU A 21 -6.12 -7.69 -9.88
CA GLU A 21 -6.32 -6.24 -9.84
C GLU A 21 -5.78 -5.65 -8.54
N LEU A 22 -6.03 -6.34 -7.42
CA LEU A 22 -5.49 -5.95 -6.13
C LEU A 22 -3.97 -5.99 -6.11
N ASN A 23 -3.35 -7.06 -6.65
CA ASN A 23 -1.90 -7.17 -6.76
C ASN A 23 -1.30 -6.02 -7.57
N GLY A 24 -1.88 -5.69 -8.73
CA GLY A 24 -1.41 -4.57 -9.55
C GLY A 24 -1.49 -3.22 -8.82
N LEU A 25 -2.56 -2.99 -8.05
CA LEU A 25 -2.70 -1.79 -7.24
C LEU A 25 -1.65 -1.72 -6.12
N VAL A 26 -1.40 -2.85 -5.44
CA VAL A 26 -0.38 -2.96 -4.39
C VAL A 26 1.02 -2.73 -4.96
N ALA A 27 1.37 -3.41 -6.06
CA ALA A 27 2.66 -3.24 -6.71
C ALA A 27 2.90 -1.79 -7.13
N ARG A 28 1.91 -1.14 -7.75
CA ARG A 28 1.99 0.28 -8.12
C ARG A 28 2.19 1.18 -6.90
N ALA A 29 1.43 0.94 -5.83
CA ALA A 29 1.55 1.71 -4.60
C ALA A 29 2.96 1.57 -3.99
N LEU A 30 3.46 0.35 -3.84
CA LEU A 30 4.79 0.05 -3.31
C LEU A 30 5.90 0.73 -4.12
N LEU A 31 5.89 0.59 -5.46
CA LEU A 31 6.91 1.21 -6.32
C LEU A 31 6.84 2.74 -6.29
N THR A 32 5.63 3.31 -6.27
CA THR A 32 5.45 4.76 -6.18
C THR A 32 6.00 5.27 -4.85
N GLU A 33 5.68 4.57 -3.76
CA GLU A 33 6.07 4.93 -2.41
C GLU A 33 7.59 4.88 -2.24
N ALA A 34 8.25 3.79 -2.64
CA ALA A 34 9.70 3.63 -2.55
C ALA A 34 10.48 4.64 -3.41
N ARG A 35 9.87 5.14 -4.50
CA ARG A 35 10.47 6.15 -5.38
C ARG A 35 10.27 7.59 -4.90
N LEU A 36 9.48 7.83 -3.84
CA LEU A 36 9.39 9.14 -3.22
C LEU A 36 10.55 9.38 -2.25
N THR A 37 11.00 10.62 -2.10
CA THR A 37 12.20 10.96 -1.33
C THR A 37 12.08 12.39 -0.78
N PRO A 38 12.56 12.67 0.45
CA PRO A 38 13.25 11.77 1.38
C PRO A 38 12.30 10.84 2.15
N LYS A 39 12.78 9.67 2.55
CA LYS A 39 12.07 8.78 3.49
C LYS A 39 12.97 8.45 4.68
N PRO A 40 12.92 9.25 5.76
CA PRO A 40 13.79 9.06 6.92
C PRO A 40 13.73 7.63 7.48
N GLY A 41 14.85 6.92 7.44
CA GLY A 41 14.98 5.55 7.97
C GLY A 41 14.44 4.43 7.06
N LEU A 42 13.77 4.75 5.96
CA LEU A 42 13.23 3.79 4.99
C LEU A 42 14.03 3.81 3.69
N VAL A 43 13.84 2.78 2.87
CA VAL A 43 14.41 2.72 1.51
C VAL A 43 13.78 3.80 0.64
N ASP A 44 14.62 4.62 0.00
CA ASP A 44 14.21 5.59 -1.00
C ASP A 44 15.18 5.64 -2.20
N ILE A 45 15.00 6.59 -3.13
CA ILE A 45 15.87 6.68 -4.31
C ILE A 45 17.31 7.11 -4.00
N ARG A 46 17.55 7.66 -2.80
CA ARG A 46 18.88 8.14 -2.39
C ARG A 46 19.65 7.09 -1.61
N ASN A 47 18.98 6.28 -0.79
CA ASN A 47 19.65 5.34 0.10
C ASN A 47 18.72 4.23 0.63
N SER A 48 19.32 3.22 1.28
CA SER A 48 18.61 2.11 1.92
C SER A 48 17.97 2.45 3.27
N GLY A 49 18.02 3.70 3.72
CA GLY A 49 17.56 4.08 5.06
C GLY A 49 18.36 3.38 6.15
N ALA A 50 17.66 2.81 7.12
CA ALA A 50 18.27 1.99 8.18
C ALA A 50 18.53 0.53 7.75
N HIS A 51 18.14 0.14 6.54
CA HIS A 51 18.24 -1.23 6.06
C HIS A 51 19.65 -1.55 5.56
N ARG A 52 20.12 -2.76 5.88
CA ARG A 52 21.41 -3.32 5.39
C ARG A 52 21.23 -4.40 4.33
N ASP A 53 20.01 -4.92 4.24
CA ASP A 53 19.60 -6.07 3.45
C ASP A 53 18.70 -5.68 2.27
N MET A 54 18.33 -4.40 2.17
CA MET A 54 17.39 -3.91 1.16
C MET A 54 17.77 -2.52 0.67
N ASP A 55 18.13 -2.42 -0.61
CA ASP A 55 18.21 -1.18 -1.36
C ASP A 55 16.98 -1.02 -2.27
N LEU A 56 16.87 0.11 -2.98
CA LEU A 56 15.74 0.35 -3.89
C LEU A 56 15.60 -0.77 -4.91
N ALA A 57 16.70 -1.25 -5.48
CA ALA A 57 16.66 -2.30 -6.50
C ALA A 57 16.14 -3.64 -5.93
N ALA A 58 16.54 -4.00 -4.71
CA ALA A 58 16.02 -5.16 -4.00
C ALA A 58 14.53 -5.00 -3.67
N PHE A 59 14.10 -3.81 -3.28
CA PHE A 59 12.69 -3.49 -3.03
C PHE A 59 11.84 -3.67 -4.29
N GLU A 60 12.31 -3.16 -5.44
CA GLU A 60 11.61 -3.29 -6.73
C GLU A 60 11.53 -4.75 -7.21
N ARG A 61 12.63 -5.50 -7.06
CA ARG A 61 12.63 -6.95 -7.35
C ARG A 61 11.65 -7.71 -6.44
N SER A 62 11.64 -7.39 -5.15
CA SER A 62 10.74 -8.02 -4.18
C SER A 62 9.28 -7.71 -4.49
N THR A 63 8.98 -6.46 -4.87
CA THR A 63 7.63 -6.06 -5.31
C THR A 63 7.19 -6.82 -6.56
N THR A 64 8.10 -7.00 -7.52
CA THR A 64 7.81 -7.77 -8.75
C THR A 64 7.60 -9.26 -8.46
N ALA A 65 8.32 -9.83 -7.48
CA ALA A 65 8.21 -11.24 -7.13
C ALA A 65 6.86 -11.63 -6.48
N ILE A 66 6.13 -10.65 -5.93
CA ILE A 66 4.85 -10.87 -5.24
C ILE A 66 3.63 -10.29 -5.97
N ALA A 67 3.85 -9.60 -7.10
CA ALA A 67 2.80 -9.05 -7.94
C ALA A 67 2.20 -10.14 -8.84
#